data_AF-W7LCK3-F1
#
_entry.id   AF-W7LCK3-F1
#
_cell.length_a   1.000
_cell.length_b   1.000
_cell.length_c   1.000
_cell.angle_alpha   90.00
_cell.angle_beta   90.00
_cell.angle_gamma   90.00
#
_symmetry.space_group_name_H-M   'P 1'
#
loop_
_entity.id
_entity.type
_entity.pdbx_description
1 polymer ?
#
loop_
_entity_poly.entity_id
_entity_poly.type
_entity_poly.pdbx_seq_one_letter_code
_entity_poly.pdbx_strand_id
1 'polypeptide(L)'
;MYVIDPMFWPKLLLLITSVGALIYFFEFGLRKWLKVEKKKFFSYNHINDKHKKVDWTIRIGFLVTILAGGIFNMTRNPMEWLWFLEPWFLLFVFIGVSEIARAFMEWKYAENRRAYMVTIISLAFVLILLFTVIKTDFFWML
;
A
#
# COMPACT_ATOMS: atom_id res chain seq x y z
N MET A 1 31.77 9.68 2.61
CA MET A 1 31.27 8.88 1.47
C MET A 1 30.60 7.65 2.05
N TYR A 2 29.29 7.46 1.85
CA TYR A 2 28.65 6.20 2.22
C TYR A 2 29.17 5.12 1.26
N VAL A 3 29.89 4.14 1.78
CA VAL A 3 30.28 2.94 1.01
C VAL A 3 29.02 2.10 0.88
N ILE A 4 28.33 2.24 -0.25
CA ILE A 4 27.17 1.41 -0.58
C ILE A 4 27.70 0.03 -0.92
N ASP A 5 27.21 -1.01 -0.24
CA ASP A 5 27.48 -2.41 -0.58
C ASP A 5 27.20 -2.62 -2.08
N PRO A 6 28.15 -3.10 -2.91
CA PRO A 6 27.93 -3.41 -4.31
C PRO A 6 26.73 -4.34 -4.55
N MET A 7 26.39 -5.17 -3.55
CA MET A 7 25.24 -6.07 -3.60
C MET A 7 23.91 -5.40 -3.22
N PHE A 8 23.90 -4.15 -2.80
CA PHE A 8 22.69 -3.43 -2.38
C PHE A 8 21.61 -3.44 -3.46
N TRP A 9 21.95 -3.06 -4.70
CA TRP A 9 20.98 -3.00 -5.80
C TRP A 9 20.44 -4.38 -6.20
N PRO A 10 21.28 -5.43 -6.37
CA PRO A 10 20.78 -6.80 -6.57
C PRO A 10 19.89 -7.30 -5.44
N LYS A 11 20.26 -7.09 -4.17
CA LYS A 11 19.46 -7.47 -3.00
C LYS A 11 18.10 -6.77 -3.00
N LEU A 12 18.08 -5.47 -3.29
CA LEU A 12 16.85 -4.67 -3.40
C LEU A 12 15.96 -5.16 -4.54
N LEU A 13 16.53 -5.46 -5.71
CA LEU A 13 15.77 -5.99 -6.84
C LEU A 13 15.15 -7.35 -6.51
N LEU A 14 15.93 -8.24 -5.90
CA LEU A 14 15.47 -9.56 -5.47
C LEU A 14 14.35 -9.45 -4.44
N LEU A 15 14.48 -8.54 -3.46
CA LEU A 15 13.42 -8.22 -2.49
C LEU A 15 12.13 -7.80 -3.20
N ILE A 16 12.20 -6.78 -4.06
CA ILE A 16 11.02 -6.23 -4.75
C ILE A 16 10.36 -7.29 -5.63
N THR A 17 11.15 -8.05 -6.39
CA THR A 17 10.63 -9.11 -7.27
C THR A 17 9.99 -10.25 -6.48
N SER A 18 10.63 -10.72 -5.41
CA SER A 18 10.11 -11.83 -4.58
C SER A 18 8.84 -11.43 -3.83
N VAL A 19 8.83 -10.27 -3.17
CA VAL A 19 7.65 -9.72 -2.47
C VAL A 19 6.51 -9.49 -3.46
N GLY A 20 6.79 -8.87 -4.61
CA GLY A 20 5.80 -8.63 -5.66
C GLY A 20 5.20 -9.93 -6.21
N ALA A 21 6.03 -10.95 -6.43
CA ALA A 21 5.58 -12.26 -6.88
C ALA A 21 4.68 -12.94 -5.84
N LEU A 22 5.07 -12.93 -4.56
CA LEU A 22 4.27 -13.51 -3.47
C LEU A 22 2.89 -12.86 -3.38
N ILE A 23 2.83 -11.52 -3.41
CA ILE A 23 1.57 -10.77 -3.40
C ILE A 23 0.71 -11.15 -4.60
N TYR A 24 1.29 -11.17 -5.80
CA TYR A 24 0.58 -11.50 -7.04
C TYR A 24 -0.02 -12.91 -7.00
N PHE A 25 0.77 -13.92 -6.64
CA PHE A 25 0.32 -15.31 -6.62
C PHE A 25 -0.71 -15.57 -5.53
N PHE A 26 -0.52 -14.96 -4.34
CA PHE A 26 -1.49 -15.05 -3.26
C PHE A 26 -2.84 -14.47 -3.68
N GLU A 27 -2.85 -13.25 -4.22
CA GLU A 27 -4.08 -12.59 -4.65
C GLU A 27 -4.76 -13.37 -5.80
N PHE A 28 -3.96 -13.89 -6.74
CA PHE A 28 -4.47 -14.73 -7.83
C PHE A 28 -5.15 -16.00 -7.31
N GLY A 29 -4.51 -16.71 -6.38
CA GLY A 29 -5.07 -17.91 -5.75
C GLY A 29 -6.35 -17.60 -4.96
N LEU A 30 -6.33 -16.54 -4.17
CA LEU A 30 -7.47 -16.10 -3.38
C LEU A 30 -8.68 -15.72 -4.22
N ARG A 31 -8.46 -14.97 -5.31
CA ARG A 31 -9.54 -14.63 -6.27
C ARG A 31 -10.16 -15.87 -6.90
N LYS A 32 -9.33 -16.83 -7.30
CA LYS A 32 -9.79 -18.11 -7.86
C LYS A 32 -10.62 -18.90 -6.84
N TRP A 33 -10.18 -18.92 -5.58
CA TRP A 33 -10.88 -19.62 -4.50
C TRP A 33 -12.23 -18.97 -4.16
N LEU A 34 -12.27 -17.65 -4.07
CA LEU A 34 -13.48 -16.89 -3.73
C LEU A 34 -14.42 -16.65 -4.93
N LYS A 35 -14.05 -17.13 -6.12
CA LYS A 35 -14.79 -16.91 -7.39
C LYS A 35 -15.04 -15.42 -7.66
N VAL A 36 -14.02 -14.60 -7.38
CA VAL A 36 -14.05 -13.16 -7.65
C VAL A 36 -13.34 -12.91 -8.97
N GLU A 37 -14.03 -12.21 -9.88
CA GLU A 37 -13.47 -11.90 -11.19
C GLU A 37 -12.18 -11.09 -11.08
N LYS A 38 -11.26 -11.36 -12.00
CA LYS A 38 -10.00 -10.64 -12.08
C LYS A 38 -10.30 -9.21 -12.51
N LYS A 39 -10.06 -8.27 -11.60
CA LYS A 39 -10.07 -6.84 -11.95
C LYS A 39 -8.97 -6.60 -12.98
N LYS A 40 -9.25 -5.85 -14.06
CA LYS A 40 -8.20 -5.44 -14.99
C LYS A 40 -7.14 -4.65 -14.21
N PHE A 41 -5.87 -5.05 -14.33
CA PHE A 41 -4.75 -4.30 -13.78
C PHE A 41 -4.81 -2.87 -14.32
N PHE A 42 -4.71 -1.88 -13.45
CA PHE A 42 -4.76 -0.44 -13.78
C PHE A 42 -6.07 0.14 -14.32
N SER A 43 -7.18 -0.60 -14.42
CA SER A 43 -8.46 0.07 -14.73
C SER A 43 -9.02 0.75 -13.47
N TYR A 44 -9.55 1.96 -13.67
CA TYR A 44 -10.35 2.74 -12.72
C TYR A 44 -11.61 1.92 -12.30
N ASN A 45 -11.43 0.88 -11.49
CA ASN A 45 -12.48 -0.05 -11.06
C ASN A 45 -13.22 0.52 -9.85
N HIS A 46 -13.83 1.68 -10.05
CA HIS A 46 -14.81 2.19 -9.12
C HIS A 46 -16.11 1.44 -9.34
N ILE A 47 -16.68 0.94 -8.25
CA ILE A 47 -17.94 0.21 -8.27
C ILE A 47 -19.10 1.14 -8.66
N ASN A 48 -18.97 2.42 -8.32
CA ASN A 48 -19.88 3.48 -8.67
C ASN A 48 -19.17 4.84 -8.64
N ASP A 49 -19.86 5.89 -9.08
CA ASP A 49 -19.34 7.26 -9.04
C ASP A 49 -19.03 7.77 -7.63
N LYS A 50 -19.69 7.21 -6.60
CA LYS A 50 -19.38 7.55 -5.20
C LYS A 50 -17.98 7.04 -4.81
N HIS A 51 -17.62 5.83 -5.21
CA HIS A 51 -16.29 5.25 -4.95
C HIS A 51 -15.23 6.09 -5.66
N LYS A 52 -15.49 6.52 -6.90
CA LYS A 52 -14.61 7.44 -7.62
C LYS A 52 -14.38 8.76 -6.88
N LYS A 53 -15.45 9.37 -6.36
CA LYS A 53 -15.35 10.61 -5.59
C LYS A 53 -14.55 10.42 -4.30
N VAL A 54 -14.82 9.34 -3.55
CA VAL A 54 -14.09 9.02 -2.31
C VAL A 54 -12.59 8.85 -2.58
N ASP A 55 -12.22 8.05 -3.59
CA ASP A 55 -10.82 7.82 -3.94
C ASP A 55 -10.12 9.13 -4.36
N TRP A 56 -10.80 9.97 -5.13
CA TRP A 56 -10.27 11.28 -5.52
C TRP A 56 -10.10 12.23 -4.33
N THR A 57 -11.05 12.24 -3.39
CA THR A 57 -10.95 13.04 -2.16
C THR A 57 -9.77 12.58 -1.31
N ILE A 58 -9.57 11.27 -1.14
CA ILE A 58 -8.43 10.71 -0.39
C ILE A 58 -7.11 11.11 -1.06
N ARG A 59 -7.02 11.00 -2.39
CA ARG A 59 -5.81 11.36 -3.15
C ARG A 59 -5.47 12.85 -3.07
N ILE A 60 -6.45 13.73 -3.23
CA ILE A 60 -6.25 15.18 -3.10
C ILE A 60 -5.88 15.53 -1.67
N GLY A 61 -6.58 14.97 -0.69
CA GLY A 61 -6.28 15.16 0.73
C GLY A 61 -4.84 14.76 1.05
N PHE A 62 -4.41 13.58 0.60
CA PHE A 62 -3.04 13.11 0.76
C PHE A 62 -1.99 14.03 0.13
N LEU A 63 -2.22 14.48 -1.11
CA LEU A 63 -1.32 15.42 -1.78
C LEU A 63 -1.16 16.71 -0.97
N VAL A 64 -2.28 17.28 -0.50
CA VAL A 64 -2.28 18.48 0.34
C VAL A 64 -1.53 18.22 1.65
N THR A 65 -1.77 17.08 2.31
CA THR A 65 -1.10 16.73 3.57
C THR A 65 0.41 16.55 3.39
N ILE A 66 0.88 15.90 2.33
CA ILE A 66 2.31 15.76 2.05
C ILE A 66 2.95 17.12 1.79
N LEU A 67 2.33 17.97 0.98
CA LEU A 67 2.88 19.28 0.65
C LEU A 67 2.92 20.18 1.89
N ALA A 68 1.82 20.26 2.64
CA ALA A 68 1.74 21.05 3.87
C ALA A 68 2.70 20.51 4.95
N GLY A 69 2.75 19.19 5.14
CA GLY A 69 3.63 18.54 6.11
C GLY A 69 5.11 18.76 5.79
N GLY A 70 5.49 18.63 4.52
CA GLY A 70 6.84 18.90 4.05
C GLY A 70 7.26 20.36 4.26
N ILE A 71 6.40 21.31 3.85
CA ILE A 71 6.64 22.74 4.09
C ILE A 71 6.80 23.02 5.60
N PHE A 72 5.95 22.41 6.43
CA PHE A 72 5.98 22.61 7.87
C PHE A 72 7.22 22.03 8.55
N ASN A 73 7.72 20.87 8.12
CA ASN A 73 9.00 20.35 8.62
C ASN A 73 10.18 21.20 8.12
N MET A 74 10.12 21.73 6.89
CA MET A 74 11.17 22.60 6.35
C MET A 74 11.33 23.93 7.10
N THR A 75 10.29 24.44 7.77
CA THR A 75 10.41 25.65 8.61
C THR A 75 11.01 25.37 9.99
N ARG A 76 11.26 24.10 10.32
CA ARG A 76 11.80 23.66 11.61
C ARG A 76 13.25 23.23 11.50
N ASN A 77 13.91 23.19 12.65
CA ASN A 77 15.21 22.56 12.76
C ASN A 77 15.08 21.07 12.35
N PRO A 78 15.98 20.53 11.50
CA PRO A 78 15.99 19.11 11.11
C PRO A 78 15.92 18.12 12.28
N MET A 79 16.47 18.49 13.45
CA MET A 79 16.41 17.64 14.65
C MET A 79 15.03 17.61 15.33
N GLU A 80 14.12 18.50 14.93
CA GLU A 80 12.78 18.66 15.51
C GLU A 80 11.68 18.37 14.47
N TRP A 81 12.02 17.70 13.37
CA TRP A 81 11.05 17.27 12.38
C TRP A 81 10.02 16.36 13.00
N LEU A 82 8.75 16.63 12.67
CA LEU A 82 7.66 15.79 13.13
C LEU A 82 7.62 14.53 12.28
N TRP A 83 7.98 13.41 12.91
CA TRP A 83 8.01 12.10 12.27
C TRP A 83 6.68 11.70 11.60
N PHE A 84 5.53 12.13 12.13
CA PHE A 84 4.21 11.81 11.58
C PHE A 84 3.81 12.67 10.36
N LEU A 85 4.59 13.70 10.04
CA LEU A 85 4.46 14.47 8.80
C LEU A 85 5.46 14.03 7.73
N GLU A 86 6.33 13.07 8.06
CA GLU A 86 7.28 12.52 7.11
C GLU A 86 6.57 11.74 6.00
N PRO A 87 7.09 11.80 4.75
CA PRO A 87 6.46 11.13 3.61
C PRO A 87 6.24 9.63 3.82
N TRP A 88 7.18 8.94 4.48
CA TRP A 88 7.07 7.50 4.72
C TRP A 88 5.86 7.18 5.61
N PHE A 89 5.63 7.94 6.68
CA PHE A 89 4.51 7.72 7.59
C PHE A 89 3.17 8.08 6.92
N LEU A 90 3.12 9.22 6.24
CA LEU A 90 1.94 9.65 5.49
C LEU A 90 1.56 8.63 4.40
N LEU A 91 2.54 8.00 3.73
CA LEU A 91 2.30 6.94 2.76
C LEU A 91 1.63 5.72 3.39
N PHE A 92 2.06 5.27 4.57
CA PHE A 92 1.40 4.18 5.29
C PHE A 92 -0.05 4.51 5.64
N VAL A 93 -0.30 5.73 6.15
CA VAL A 93 -1.66 6.21 6.45
C VAL A 93 -2.51 6.25 5.18
N PHE A 94 -1.98 6.77 4.08
CA PHE A 94 -2.68 6.86 2.80
C PHE A 94 -3.08 5.49 2.25
N ILE A 95 -2.16 4.51 2.27
CA ILE A 95 -2.43 3.14 1.84
C ILE A 95 -3.54 2.53 2.71
N GLY A 96 -3.44 2.67 4.03
CA GLY A 96 -4.44 2.15 4.96
C GLY A 96 -5.83 2.75 4.73
N VAL A 97 -5.93 4.09 4.67
CA VAL A 97 -7.20 4.79 4.42
C VAL A 97 -7.80 4.42 3.07
N SER A 98 -6.97 4.32 2.02
CA SER A 98 -7.43 3.95 0.67
C SER A 98 -7.99 2.52 0.62
N GLU A 99 -7.31 1.55 1.23
CA GLU A 99 -7.77 0.16 1.24
C GLU A 99 -9.00 -0.04 2.14
N ILE A 100 -9.10 0.66 3.28
CA ILE A 100 -10.30 0.67 4.12
C ILE A 100 -11.50 1.25 3.35
N ALA A 101 -11.32 2.40 2.70
CA ALA A 101 -12.38 3.04 1.92
C ALA A 101 -12.84 2.12 0.77
N ARG A 102 -11.91 1.49 0.07
CA ARG A 102 -12.21 0.49 -0.97
C ARG A 102 -12.99 -0.69 -0.41
N ALA A 103 -12.52 -1.29 0.69
CA ALA A 103 -13.18 -2.44 1.30
C ALA A 103 -14.61 -2.10 1.76
N PHE A 104 -14.81 -0.91 2.31
CA PHE A 104 -16.15 -0.42 2.68
C PHE A 104 -17.06 -0.24 1.46
N MET A 105 -16.54 0.35 0.37
CA MET A 105 -17.30 0.51 -0.87
C MET A 105 -17.63 -0.83 -1.52
N GLU A 106 -16.70 -1.78 -1.49
CA GLU A 106 -16.92 -3.15 -1.96
C GLU A 106 -17.96 -3.89 -1.13
N TRP A 107 -17.88 -3.81 0.19
CA TRP A 107 -18.87 -4.41 1.07
C TRP A 107 -20.28 -3.87 0.84
N LYS A 108 -20.40 -2.55 0.65
CA LYS A 108 -21.70 -1.88 0.53
C LYS A 108 -22.29 -1.90 -0.87
N TYR A 109 -21.47 -1.88 -1.92
CA TYR A 109 -21.94 -1.63 -3.29
C TYR A 109 -21.50 -2.68 -4.32
N ALA A 110 -20.60 -3.62 -4.00
CA ALA A 110 -20.17 -4.61 -4.99
C ALA A 110 -21.29 -5.60 -5.32
N GLU A 111 -21.44 -5.89 -6.61
CA GLU A 111 -22.33 -6.92 -7.13
C GLU A 111 -21.97 -8.31 -6.58
N ASN A 112 -20.66 -8.59 -6.47
CA ASN A 112 -20.15 -9.75 -5.76
C ASN A 112 -19.64 -9.36 -4.37
N ARG A 113 -20.44 -9.64 -3.34
CA ARG A 113 -20.06 -9.40 -1.93
C ARG A 113 -18.81 -10.14 -1.48
N ARG A 114 -18.27 -11.13 -2.21
CA ARG A 114 -16.99 -11.77 -1.85
C ARG A 114 -15.76 -10.94 -2.25
N ALA A 115 -15.95 -9.87 -3.03
CA ALA A 115 -14.86 -8.99 -3.44
C ALA A 115 -14.15 -8.32 -2.25
N TYR A 116 -14.91 -7.84 -1.24
CA TYR A 116 -14.30 -7.22 -0.06
C TYR A 116 -13.41 -8.20 0.72
N MET A 117 -13.73 -9.51 0.72
CA MET A 117 -12.94 -10.53 1.41
C MET A 117 -11.56 -10.67 0.76
N VAL A 118 -11.49 -10.61 -0.59
CA VAL A 118 -10.21 -10.61 -1.30
C VAL A 118 -9.37 -9.41 -0.86
N THR A 119 -9.97 -8.23 -0.76
CA THR A 119 -9.28 -6.99 -0.38
C THR A 119 -8.77 -7.05 1.07
N ILE A 120 -9.62 -7.45 2.02
CA ILE A 120 -9.22 -7.53 3.45
C ILE A 120 -8.14 -8.60 3.67
N ILE A 121 -8.30 -9.80 3.09
CA ILE A 121 -7.34 -10.89 3.28
C ILE A 121 -6.01 -10.56 2.59
N SER A 122 -6.04 -9.93 1.40
CA SER A 122 -4.82 -9.47 0.71
C SER A 122 -4.10 -8.40 1.53
N LEU A 123 -4.83 -7.43 2.09
CA LEU A 123 -4.25 -6.42 2.96
C LEU A 123 -3.59 -7.03 4.20
N ALA A 124 -4.28 -7.97 4.86
CA ALA A 124 -3.73 -8.68 6.01
C ALA A 124 -2.46 -9.47 5.64
N PHE A 125 -2.46 -10.14 4.48
CA PHE A 125 -1.30 -10.85 3.97
C PHE A 125 -0.12 -9.91 3.72
N VAL A 126 -0.34 -8.75 3.08
CA VAL A 126 0.71 -7.74 2.84
C VAL A 126 1.28 -7.23 4.15
N LEU A 127 0.45 -6.95 5.16
CA LEU A 127 0.91 -6.49 6.48
C LEU A 127 1.79 -7.55 7.17
N ILE A 128 1.39 -8.82 7.15
CA ILE A 128 2.18 -9.93 7.72
C ILE A 128 3.49 -10.11 6.95
N LEU A 129 3.44 -10.01 5.62
CA LEU A 129 4.62 -10.15 4.76
C LEU A 129 5.63 -9.04 5.04
N LEU A 130 5.19 -7.77 5.12
CA LEU A 130 6.04 -6.64 5.46
C LEU A 130 6.62 -6.78 6.87
N PHE A 131 5.80 -7.17 7.85
CA PHE A 131 6.28 -7.44 9.20
C PHE A 131 7.36 -8.51 9.22
N THR A 132 7.18 -9.60 8.45
CA THR A 132 8.15 -10.69 8.35
C THR A 132 9.45 -10.24 7.69
N VAL A 133 9.36 -9.50 6.57
CA VAL A 133 10.52 -8.94 5.87
C VAL A 133 11.34 -8.04 6.79
N ILE A 134 10.68 -7.14 7.54
CA ILE A 134 11.35 -6.24 8.48
C ILE A 134 11.95 -7.00 9.66
N LYS A 135 11.22 -7.97 10.24
CA LYS A 135 11.69 -8.72 11.41
C LYS A 135 12.83 -9.68 11.13
N THR A 136 12.98 -10.12 9.88
CA THR A 136 14.01 -11.10 9.49
C THR A 136 15.16 -10.47 8.71
N ASP A 137 15.16 -9.14 8.54
CA ASP A 137 16.05 -8.43 7.60
C ASP A 137 16.11 -9.13 6.24
N PHE A 138 14.93 -9.49 5.73
CA PHE A 138 14.73 -10.29 4.53
C PHE A 138 15.56 -11.59 4.53
N PHE A 139 15.36 -12.44 5.55
CA PHE A 139 16.14 -13.67 5.75
C PHE A 139 17.65 -13.44 5.82
N TRP A 140 18.06 -12.39 6.54
CA TRP A 140 19.47 -11.99 6.71
C TRP A 140 20.16 -11.51 5.43
N MET A 141 19.40 -11.12 4.41
CA MET A 141 19.95 -10.62 3.14
C MET A 141 20.11 -9.10 3.10
N LEU A 142 19.36 -8.35 3.92
CA LEU A 142 19.49 -6.90 4.11
C LEU A 142 20.40 -6.60 5.31
#